data_AF-A0A494R4Q4-F1
#
_entry.id   AF-A0A494R4Q4-F1
#
_cell.length_a   1.000
_cell.length_b   1.000
_cell.length_c   1.000
_cell.angle_alpha   90.00
_cell.angle_beta   90.00
_cell.angle_gamma   90.00
#
_symmetry.space_group_name_H-M   'P 1'
#
loop_
_entity.id
_entity.type
_entity.pdbx_description
1 polymer ?
#
loop_
_entity_poly.entity_id
_entity_poly.type
_entity_poly.pdbx_seq_one_letter_code
_entity_poly.pdbx_strand_id
1 'polypeptide(L)'
;MNSIAQRALDRAREIPAAVVVAPAQAAIALPEIVIAGPINRVMQLEGQRFALDVVRSLGSSISNPLVIANTIRNLTTTATASPSSYASGIKQVTDLLKDAL
;
A
#
# COMPACT_ATOMS: atom_id res chain seq x y z
N MET A 1 44.81 -3.28 40.41
CA MET A 1 44.20 -3.32 39.06
C MET A 1 45.26 -2.91 38.05
N ASN A 2 45.46 -3.68 36.98
CA ASN A 2 46.54 -3.46 36.01
C ASN A 2 46.17 -2.33 35.03
N SER A 3 47.08 -1.38 34.82
CA SER A 3 46.89 -0.19 33.97
C SER A 3 46.59 -0.50 32.51
N ILE A 4 47.01 -1.67 32.02
CA ILE A 4 46.68 -2.14 30.65
C ILE A 4 45.18 -2.44 30.52
N ALA A 5 44.55 -2.99 31.56
CA ALA A 5 43.13 -3.31 31.53
C ALA A 5 42.27 -2.03 31.52
N GLN A 6 42.69 -0.98 32.24
CA GLN A 6 42.01 0.32 32.23
C GLN A 6 42.14 1.00 30.87
N ARG A 7 43.34 0.98 30.27
CA ARG A 7 43.55 1.53 28.93
C ARG A 7 42.72 0.84 27.84
N ALA A 8 42.57 -0.48 27.93
CA ALA A 8 41.73 -1.24 27.00
C ALA A 8 40.24 -0.89 27.16
N LEU A 9 39.78 -0.67 28.39
CA LEU A 9 38.40 -0.28 28.68
C LEU A 9 38.09 1.15 28.23
N ASP A 10 39.01 2.10 28.45
CA ASP A 10 38.85 3.48 28.00
C ASP A 10 38.84 3.57 26.46
N ARG A 11 39.68 2.78 25.78
CA ARG A 11 39.67 2.69 24.31
C ARG A 11 38.38 2.08 23.75
N ALA A 12 37.76 1.14 24.46
CA ALA A 12 36.47 0.58 24.06
C ALA A 12 35.31 1.58 24.25
N ARG A 13 35.46 2.56 25.15
CA ARG A 13 34.47 3.63 25.36
C ARG A 13 34.57 4.76 24.34
N GLU A 14 35.73 4.95 23.71
CA GLU A 14 35.96 5.91 22.63
C GLU A 14 35.53 5.41 21.24
N ILE A 15 34.68 4.39 21.13
CA ILE A 15 34.07 4.07 19.82
C ILE A 15 33.14 5.24 19.50
N PRO A 16 33.45 6.12 18.53
CA PRO A 16 32.51 7.14 18.12
C PRO A 16 31.28 6.39 17.63
N ALA A 17 30.10 6.75 18.15
CA ALA A 17 28.83 6.26 17.64
C ALA A 17 28.87 6.46 16.13
N ALA A 18 29.11 5.37 15.39
CA ALA A 18 29.01 5.37 13.96
C ALA A 18 27.60 5.88 13.70
N VAL A 19 27.52 7.10 13.16
CA VAL A 19 26.28 7.67 12.68
C VAL A 19 25.77 6.62 11.72
N VAL A 20 24.78 5.86 12.17
CA VAL A 20 23.98 5.01 11.31
C VAL A 20 23.18 5.99 10.48
N VAL A 21 23.81 6.49 9.42
CA VAL A 21 23.08 7.02 8.28
C VAL A 21 22.35 5.78 7.77
N ALA A 22 21.13 5.59 8.25
CA ALA A 22 20.20 4.68 7.61
C ALA A 22 20.29 5.00 6.11
N PRO A 23 20.51 4.02 5.22
CA PRO A 23 20.33 4.32 3.82
C PRO A 23 18.90 4.84 3.73
N ALA A 24 18.76 6.11 3.32
CA ALA A 24 17.47 6.63 2.94
C ALA A 24 16.93 5.59 1.97
N GLN A 25 15.90 4.87 2.39
CA GLN A 25 15.25 3.86 1.59
C GLN A 25 14.69 4.67 0.42
N ALA A 26 15.47 4.80 -0.65
CA ALA A 26 14.97 5.24 -1.91
C ALA A 26 13.80 4.30 -2.14
N ALA A 27 12.58 4.85 -2.11
CA ALA A 27 11.42 4.14 -2.58
C ALA A 27 11.74 3.86 -4.04
N ILE A 28 12.37 2.72 -4.30
CA ILE A 28 12.40 2.12 -5.62
C ILE A 28 10.92 2.01 -5.90
N ALA A 29 10.39 2.93 -6.71
CA ALA A 29 9.10 2.75 -7.32
C ALA A 29 9.24 1.42 -8.02
N LEU A 30 8.70 0.37 -7.39
CA LEU A 30 8.74 -0.98 -7.94
C LEU A 30 8.25 -0.80 -9.37
N PRO A 31 9.03 -1.26 -10.38
CA PRO A 31 8.61 -1.12 -11.76
C PRO A 31 7.17 -1.59 -11.83
N GLU A 32 6.28 -0.75 -12.36
CA GLU A 32 4.87 -1.07 -12.51
C GLU A 32 4.84 -2.44 -13.17
N ILE A 33 4.49 -3.47 -12.40
CA ILE A 33 4.51 -4.82 -12.91
C ILE A 33 3.31 -4.86 -13.85
N VAL A 34 3.56 -4.56 -15.12
CA VAL A 34 2.61 -4.77 -16.21
C VAL A 34 2.57 -6.26 -16.40
N ILE A 35 1.82 -6.95 -15.54
CA ILE A 35 1.56 -8.38 -15.68
C ILE A 35 0.56 -8.50 -16.86
N ALA A 36 1.06 -8.40 -18.09
CA ALA A 36 0.26 -8.53 -19.30
C ALA A 36 0.14 -10.03 -19.64
N GLY A 37 -0.95 -10.64 -19.19
CA GLY A 37 -1.28 -12.04 -19.49
C GLY A 37 -2.76 -12.30 -19.28
N PRO A 38 -3.33 -13.37 -19.89
CA PRO A 38 -4.77 -13.65 -19.81
C PRO A 38 -5.32 -13.71 -18.38
N ILE A 39 -4.53 -14.25 -17.44
CA ILE A 39 -4.90 -14.35 -16.01
C ILE A 39 -5.08 -12.97 -15.38
N ASN A 40 -4.25 -11.99 -15.74
CA ASN A 40 -4.36 -10.64 -15.17
C ASN A 40 -5.58 -9.91 -15.67
N ARG A 41 -6.02 -10.20 -16.91
CA ARG A 41 -7.29 -9.69 -17.40
C ARG A 41 -8.46 -10.29 -16.62
N VAL A 42 -8.43 -11.59 -16.33
CA VAL A 42 -9.46 -12.23 -15.49
C VAL A 42 -9.46 -11.63 -14.08
N MET A 43 -8.30 -11.51 -13.43
CA MET A 43 -8.19 -10.91 -12.09
C MET A 43 -8.68 -9.46 -12.06
N GLN A 44 -8.39 -8.68 -13.11
CA GLN A 44 -8.92 -7.33 -13.24
C GLN A 44 -10.45 -7.31 -13.35
N LEU A 45 -11.03 -8.20 -14.15
CA LEU A 45 -12.49 -8.31 -14.28
C LEU A 45 -13.14 -8.76 -12.96
N GLU A 46 -12.50 -9.67 -12.22
CA GLU A 46 -12.97 -10.08 -10.90
C GLU A 46 -12.91 -8.94 -9.87
N GLY A 47 -11.83 -8.14 -9.88
CA GLY A 47 -11.73 -6.95 -9.03
C GLY A 47 -12.80 -5.91 -9.35
N GLN A 48 -13.09 -5.71 -10.64
CA GLN A 48 -14.16 -4.84 -11.10
C GLN A 48 -15.53 -5.37 -10.67
N ARG A 49 -15.79 -6.67 -10.87
CA ARG A 49 -17.05 -7.33 -10.48
C ARG A 49 -17.30 -7.19 -8.99
N PHE A 50 -16.30 -7.49 -8.15
CA PHE A 50 -16.38 -7.33 -6.71
C PHE A 50 -16.77 -5.89 -6.31
N ALA A 51 -16.07 -4.89 -6.85
CA ALA A 51 -16.36 -3.50 -6.53
C ALA A 51 -17.77 -3.08 -6.99
N LEU A 52 -18.23 -3.54 -8.16
CA LEU A 52 -19.60 -3.29 -8.62
C LEU A 52 -20.64 -3.95 -7.71
N ASP A 53 -20.41 -5.17 -7.25
CA ASP A 53 -21.34 -5.86 -6.35
C ASP A 53 -21.43 -5.14 -5.00
N VAL A 54 -20.31 -4.63 -4.47
CA VAL A 54 -20.30 -3.76 -3.28
C VAL A 54 -21.13 -2.50 -3.53
N VAL A 55 -20.91 -1.79 -4.64
CA VAL A 55 -21.65 -0.56 -4.95
C VAL A 55 -23.15 -0.83 -5.12
N ARG A 56 -23.52 -1.91 -5.82
CA ARG A 56 -24.91 -2.32 -6.00
C ARG A 56 -25.60 -2.65 -4.69
N SER A 57 -24.86 -3.24 -3.75
CA SER A 57 -25.38 -3.58 -2.42
C SER A 57 -25.82 -2.36 -1.60
N LEU A 58 -25.32 -1.16 -1.92
CA LEU A 58 -25.70 0.08 -1.25
C LEU A 58 -27.13 0.52 -1.57
N GLY A 59 -27.70 0.09 -2.71
CA GLY A 59 -29.05 0.47 -3.13
C GLY A 59 -29.27 1.99 -3.11
N SER A 60 -30.35 2.43 -2.46
CA SER A 60 -30.71 3.86 -2.35
C SER A 60 -29.73 4.69 -1.51
N SER A 61 -28.92 4.06 -0.65
CA SER A 61 -27.94 4.77 0.17
C SER A 61 -26.78 5.34 -0.65
N ILE A 62 -26.65 4.95 -1.93
CA ILE A 62 -25.64 5.50 -2.84
C ILE A 62 -25.80 7.01 -3.02
N SER A 63 -27.00 7.58 -2.86
CA SER A 63 -27.19 9.03 -2.98
C SER A 63 -26.62 9.83 -1.79
N ASN A 64 -26.18 9.17 -0.71
CA ASN A 64 -25.57 9.83 0.44
C ASN A 64 -24.05 9.97 0.23
N PRO A 65 -23.50 11.20 0.15
CA PRO A 65 -22.07 11.43 -0.08
C PRO A 65 -21.17 10.78 0.98
N LEU A 66 -21.60 10.71 2.24
CA LEU A 66 -20.84 10.07 3.31
C LEU A 66 -20.74 8.56 3.11
N VAL A 67 -21.81 7.94 2.62
CA VAL A 67 -21.83 6.49 2.31
C VAL A 67 -20.91 6.20 1.13
N ILE A 68 -20.95 7.01 0.06
CA ILE A 68 -20.02 6.86 -1.06
C ILE A 68 -18.56 7.02 -0.58
N ALA A 69 -18.25 8.07 0.18
CA ALA A 69 -16.89 8.32 0.65
C ALA A 69 -16.34 7.16 1.50
N ASN A 70 -17.17 6.58 2.38
CA ASN A 70 -16.80 5.42 3.17
C ASN A 70 -16.62 4.16 2.30
N THR A 71 -17.47 3.94 1.30
CA THR A 71 -17.31 2.83 0.35
C THR A 71 -16.02 2.97 -0.46
N ILE A 72 -15.72 4.17 -0.98
CA ILE A 72 -14.48 4.47 -1.69
C ILE A 72 -13.27 4.14 -0.81
N ARG A 73 -13.30 4.57 0.46
CA ARG A 73 -12.23 4.27 1.42
C ARG A 73 -12.04 2.77 1.60
N ASN A 74 -13.12 2.03 1.84
CA ASN A 74 -13.08 0.59 2.06
C ASN A 74 -12.56 -0.16 0.84
N LEU A 75 -13.07 0.15 -0.35
CA LEU A 75 -12.60 -0.42 -1.61
C LEU A 75 -11.11 -0.12 -1.85
N THR A 76 -10.66 1.09 -1.53
CA THR A 76 -9.25 1.47 -1.62
C THR A 76 -8.39 0.64 -0.66
N THR A 77 -8.84 0.44 0.58
CA THR A 77 -8.13 -0.41 1.54
C THR A 77 -8.04 -1.87 1.06
N THR A 78 -9.13 -2.41 0.50
CA THR A 78 -9.13 -3.75 -0.10
C THR A 78 -8.16 -3.84 -1.28
N ALA A 79 -8.15 -2.83 -2.15
CA ALA A 79 -7.25 -2.80 -3.31
C ALA A 79 -5.77 -2.80 -2.89
N THR A 80 -5.40 -2.06 -1.84
CA THR A 80 -4.02 -2.03 -1.32
C THR A 80 -3.52 -3.39 -0.83
N ALA A 81 -4.42 -4.22 -0.30
CA ALA A 81 -4.09 -5.58 0.17
C ALA A 81 -4.18 -6.64 -0.94
N SER A 82 -4.52 -6.25 -2.17
CA SER A 82 -4.80 -7.16 -3.28
C SER A 82 -3.66 -7.19 -4.31
N PRO A 83 -3.58 -8.25 -5.15
CA PRO A 83 -2.72 -8.26 -6.33
C PRO A 83 -3.01 -7.07 -7.26
N SER A 84 -2.00 -6.56 -7.95
CA SER A 84 -2.09 -5.34 -8.76
C SER A 84 -3.18 -5.39 -9.84
N SER A 85 -3.38 -6.54 -10.49
CA SER A 85 -4.41 -6.73 -11.52
C SER A 85 -5.83 -6.63 -10.94
N TYR A 86 -6.07 -7.27 -9.79
CA TYR A 86 -7.35 -7.18 -9.07
C TYR A 86 -7.59 -5.76 -8.53
N ALA A 87 -6.56 -5.16 -7.94
CA ALA A 87 -6.59 -3.78 -7.46
C ALA A 87 -6.90 -2.78 -8.60
N SER A 88 -6.39 -3.01 -9.81
CA SER A 88 -6.71 -2.21 -11.01
C SER A 88 -8.21 -2.25 -11.34
N GLY A 89 -8.84 -3.43 -11.22
CA GLY A 89 -10.28 -3.58 -11.41
C GLY A 89 -11.10 -2.77 -10.40
N ILE A 90 -10.72 -2.84 -9.11
CA ILE A 90 -11.36 -2.05 -8.04
C ILE A 90 -11.16 -0.55 -8.28
N LYS A 91 -9.96 -0.15 -8.69
CA LYS A 91 -9.61 1.25 -8.94
C LYS A 91 -10.51 1.88 -10.00
N GLN A 92 -10.80 1.17 -11.10
CA GLN A 92 -11.70 1.67 -12.13
C GLN A 92 -13.09 2.04 -11.61
N VAL A 93 -13.67 1.21 -10.75
CA VAL A 93 -14.99 1.50 -10.15
C VAL A 93 -14.89 2.65 -9.15
N THR A 94 -13.84 2.67 -8.34
CA THR A 94 -13.62 3.72 -7.34
C THR A 94 -13.41 5.08 -8.00
N ASP A 95 -12.72 5.15 -9.15
CA ASP A 95 -12.53 6.40 -9.89
C ASP A 95 -13.85 6.90 -10.49
N LEU A 96 -14.68 6.01 -11.06
CA LEU A 96 -16.03 6.38 -11.52
C LEU A 96 -16.92 6.91 -10.39
N LEU A 97 -16.82 6.35 -9.17
CA LEU A 97 -17.56 6.85 -8.02
C LEU A 97 -17.10 8.25 -7.58
N LYS A 98 -15.80 8.56 -7.73
CA LYS A 98 -15.26 9.88 -7.41
C LYS A 98 -15.71 10.93 -8.43
N ASP A 99 -15.78 10.56 -9.71
CA ASP A 99 -16.23 11.46 -10.78
C ASP A 99 -17.74 11.76 -10.68
N ALA A 100 -18.51 10.91 -10.00
CA ALA A 100 -19.94 11.07 -9.78
C ALA A 100 -20.31 11.86 -8.51
N LEU A 101 -19.33 12.25 -7.69
CA LEU A 101 -19.50 13.09 -6.49
C LEU A 101 -19.35 14.58 -6.82
#